data_AF-A0A958PMK1-F1
#
_entry.id   AF-A0A958PMK1-F1
#
_cell.length_a   1.000
_cell.length_b   1.000
_cell.length_c   1.000
_cell.angle_alpha   90.00
_cell.angle_beta   90.00
_cell.angle_gamma   90.00
#
_symmetry.space_group_name_H-M   'P 1'
#
loop_
_entity.id
_entity.type
_entity.pdbx_description
1 polymer ?
#
loop_
_entity_poly.entity_id
_entity_poly.type
_entity_poly.pdbx_seq_one_letter_code
_entity_poly.pdbx_strand_id
1 'polypeptide(L)'
;MKLLTKTIKKRFRKIGCQDGLPDEEVIVVAKYFHACGHWTWYATEFNAETNMFFGLVAGDFLEWGYFSLDEFEELRRKGIFIERDLYFQEATIEELKTEINESYSFGTLK
;
A
#
# COMPACT_ATOMS: atom_id res chain seq x y z
N MET A 1 -7.67 -11.90 10.04
CA MET A 1 -7.45 -10.44 9.92
C MET A 1 -8.17 -9.89 8.70
N LYS A 2 -8.76 -8.68 8.79
CA LYS A 2 -9.34 -7.95 7.64
C LYS A 2 -8.28 -7.05 6.99
N LEU A 3 -8.21 -7.06 5.65
CA LEU A 3 -7.32 -6.16 4.89
C LEU A 3 -7.76 -4.71 5.03
N LEU A 4 -9.05 -4.41 4.84
CA LEU A 4 -9.59 -3.06 5.02
C LEU A 4 -10.60 -3.00 6.17
N THR A 5 -10.34 -2.19 7.19
CA THR A 5 -11.28 -1.97 8.30
C THR A 5 -12.18 -0.77 8.05
N LYS A 6 -13.32 -0.68 8.77
CA LYS A 6 -14.20 0.50 8.70
C LYS A 6 -13.45 1.80 9.09
N THR A 7 -12.54 1.72 10.05
CA THR A 7 -11.72 2.84 10.50
C THR A 7 -10.79 3.32 9.39
N ILE A 8 -10.06 2.40 8.75
CA ILE A 8 -9.15 2.72 7.64
C ILE A 8 -9.94 3.27 6.44
N LYS A 9 -11.08 2.67 6.09
CA LYS A 9 -11.96 3.17 5.02
C LYS A 9 -12.46 4.59 5.29
N LYS A 10 -12.82 4.91 6.55
CA LYS A 10 -13.19 6.29 6.95
C LYS A 10 -12.02 7.25 6.83
N ARG A 11 -10.80 6.77 7.10
CA ARG A 11 -9.58 7.57 7.05
C ARG A 11 -9.19 7.93 5.63
N PHE A 12 -9.20 6.97 4.69
CA PHE A 12 -9.05 7.26 3.26
C PHE A 12 -10.03 8.33 2.77
N ARG A 13 -11.32 8.20 3.13
CA ARG A 13 -12.33 9.21 2.78
C ARG A 13 -12.04 10.61 3.35
N LYS A 14 -11.41 10.69 4.52
CA LYS A 14 -11.06 11.97 5.16
C LYS A 14 -9.86 12.62 4.47
N ILE A 15 -8.89 11.83 4.03
CA ILE A 15 -7.71 12.33 3.30
C ILE A 15 -8.11 12.77 1.90
N GLY A 16 -8.86 11.95 1.17
CA GLY A 16 -9.28 12.26 -0.19
C GLY A 16 -8.14 12.12 -1.20
N CYS A 17 -8.25 12.87 -2.30
CA CYS A 17 -7.26 12.90 -3.38
C CYS A 17 -5.99 13.61 -2.93
N GLN A 18 -4.84 13.02 -3.24
CA GLN A 18 -3.51 13.56 -2.92
C GLN A 18 -2.69 13.83 -4.20
N ASP A 19 -3.32 13.78 -5.38
CA ASP A 19 -2.67 14.04 -6.66
C ASP A 19 -2.05 15.46 -6.71
N GLY A 20 -0.82 15.54 -7.22
CA GLY A 20 -0.05 16.77 -7.32
C GLY A 20 0.57 17.30 -6.01
N LEU A 21 0.36 16.63 -4.87
CA LEU A 21 1.06 16.97 -3.63
C LEU A 21 2.53 16.48 -3.69
N PRO A 22 3.46 17.21 -3.04
CA PRO A 22 4.84 16.74 -2.91
C PRO A 22 4.94 15.54 -1.94
N ASP A 23 6.03 14.76 -2.05
CA ASP A 23 6.25 13.54 -1.26
C ASP A 23 6.15 13.76 0.26
N GLU A 24 6.56 14.94 0.76
CA GLU A 24 6.46 15.32 2.17
C GLU A 24 5.01 15.55 2.66
N GLU A 25 4.04 15.64 1.75
CA GLU A 25 2.62 15.84 2.07
C GLU A 25 1.74 14.63 1.71
N VAL A 26 2.21 13.72 0.85
CA VAL A 26 1.47 12.52 0.48
C VAL A 26 1.49 11.50 1.63
N ILE A 27 0.33 11.28 2.24
CA ILE A 27 0.15 10.38 3.39
C ILE A 27 -0.17 8.96 2.91
N VAL A 28 0.60 7.99 3.40
CA VAL A 28 0.29 6.57 3.31
C VAL A 28 -0.60 6.18 4.50
N VAL A 29 -1.79 5.65 4.22
CA VAL A 29 -2.80 5.30 5.24
C VAL A 29 -2.70 3.84 5.66
N ALA A 30 -2.33 2.97 4.72
CA ALA A 30 -2.22 1.55 4.97
C ALA A 30 -1.06 0.96 4.16
N LYS A 31 -0.31 0.08 4.81
CA LYS A 31 0.75 -0.71 4.20
C LYS A 31 0.31 -2.17 4.10
N TYR A 32 0.55 -2.77 2.95
CA TYR A 32 0.35 -4.20 2.70
C TYR A 32 1.65 -4.83 2.23
N PHE A 33 1.84 -6.11 2.49
CA PHE A 33 3.03 -6.84 2.06
C PHE A 33 2.70 -8.29 1.72
N HIS A 34 3.51 -8.88 0.84
CA HIS A 34 3.42 -10.29 0.50
C HIS A 34 4.25 -11.09 1.49
N ALA A 35 3.61 -11.89 2.36
CA ALA A 35 4.26 -12.55 3.50
C ALA A 35 5.40 -13.53 3.13
N CYS A 36 5.47 -13.98 1.88
CA CYS A 36 6.52 -14.87 1.38
C CYS A 36 7.35 -14.28 0.23
N GLY A 37 7.37 -12.96 0.07
CA GLY A 37 7.98 -12.28 -1.08
C GLY A 37 8.41 -10.86 -0.73
N HIS A 38 8.91 -10.12 -1.71
CA HIS A 38 9.47 -8.77 -1.51
C HIS A 38 8.52 -7.64 -1.92
N TRP A 39 7.28 -7.95 -2.29
CA TRP A 39 6.29 -6.95 -2.69
C TRP A 39 5.65 -6.27 -1.48
N THR A 40 5.63 -4.94 -1.53
CA THR A 40 5.01 -4.05 -0.54
C THR A 40 4.18 -2.99 -1.26
N TRP A 41 2.98 -2.72 -0.75
CA TRP A 41 2.05 -1.72 -1.28
C TRP A 41 1.77 -0.66 -0.21
N TYR A 42 2.02 0.60 -0.54
CA TYR A 42 1.81 1.77 0.30
C TYR A 42 0.59 2.53 -0.21
N ALA A 43 -0.58 2.27 0.37
CA ALA A 43 -1.85 2.83 -0.09
C ALA A 43 -2.04 4.27 0.42
N THR A 44 -2.17 5.21 -0.51
CA THR A 44 -2.41 6.63 -0.24
C THR A 44 -3.88 6.99 -0.41
N GLU A 45 -4.58 6.30 -1.32
CA GLU A 45 -6.01 6.53 -1.60
C GLU A 45 -6.79 5.21 -1.73
N PHE A 46 -8.12 5.32 -1.59
CA PHE A 46 -9.02 4.18 -1.81
C PHE A 46 -10.37 4.63 -2.38
N ASN A 47 -10.74 4.06 -3.52
CA ASN A 47 -12.04 4.22 -4.14
C ASN A 47 -13.00 3.12 -3.65
N ALA A 48 -14.03 3.52 -2.92
CA ALA A 48 -15.00 2.62 -2.31
C ALA A 48 -16.02 2.01 -3.30
N GLU A 49 -16.17 2.57 -4.50
CA GLU A 49 -17.08 2.10 -5.54
C GLU A 49 -16.43 0.99 -6.37
N THR A 50 -15.12 1.12 -6.63
CA THR A 50 -14.35 0.18 -7.44
C THR A 50 -13.49 -0.79 -6.62
N ASN A 51 -13.42 -0.61 -5.30
CA ASN A 51 -12.51 -1.35 -4.40
C ASN A 51 -11.02 -1.24 -4.78
N MET A 52 -10.63 -0.16 -5.45
CA MET A 52 -9.26 0.07 -5.87
C MET A 52 -8.54 0.97 -4.88
N PHE A 53 -7.32 0.59 -4.53
CA PHE A 53 -6.35 1.50 -3.94
C PHE A 53 -5.56 2.21 -5.04
N PHE A 54 -5.05 3.38 -4.70
CA PHE A 54 -3.93 4.01 -5.41
C PHE A 54 -2.80 4.22 -4.41
N GLY A 55 -1.56 4.08 -4.87
CA GLY A 55 -0.40 4.21 -4.01
C GLY A 55 0.89 3.75 -4.67
N LEU A 56 1.93 3.68 -3.87
CA LEU A 56 3.26 3.25 -4.30
C LEU A 56 3.41 1.74 -4.14
N VAL A 57 3.90 1.07 -5.16
CA VAL A 57 4.17 -0.36 -5.19
C VAL A 57 5.68 -0.55 -5.27
N ALA A 58 6.25 -1.22 -4.26
CA ALA A 58 7.66 -1.56 -4.19
C ALA A 58 7.83 -3.07 -4.31
N GLY A 59 8.56 -3.53 -5.31
CA GLY A 59 8.88 -4.93 -5.52
C GLY A 59 10.05 -5.04 -6.49
N ASP A 60 9.79 -5.56 -7.69
CA ASP A 60 10.80 -5.58 -8.77
C ASP A 60 11.11 -4.16 -9.30
N PHE A 61 10.12 -3.28 -9.23
CA PHE A 61 10.19 -1.87 -9.60
C PHE A 61 9.54 -1.02 -8.50
N LEU A 62 9.82 0.28 -8.53
CA LEU A 62 9.15 1.27 -7.70
C LEU A 62 8.20 2.08 -8.58
N GLU A 63 6.90 1.86 -8.41
CA GLU A 63 5.89 2.43 -9.32
C GLU A 63 4.66 2.95 -8.56
N TRP A 64 4.15 4.09 -9.00
CA TRP A 64 2.81 4.56 -8.62
C TRP A 64 1.77 3.82 -9.43
N GLY A 65 0.78 3.22 -8.76
CA GLY A 65 -0.20 2.41 -9.45
C GLY A 65 -1.44 2.08 -8.65
N TYR A 66 -2.38 1.46 -9.34
CA TYR A 66 -3.60 0.96 -8.75
C TYR A 66 -3.46 -0.52 -8.37
N PHE A 67 -4.07 -0.91 -7.26
CA PHE A 67 -4.15 -2.31 -6.83
C PHE A 67 -5.50 -2.61 -6.18
N SER A 68 -6.01 -3.82 -6.37
CA SER A 68 -7.39 -4.19 -6.03
C SER A 68 -7.49 -4.89 -4.67
N LEU A 69 -8.42 -4.44 -3.84
CA LEU A 69 -8.79 -5.16 -2.61
C LEU A 69 -9.39 -6.55 -2.92
N ASP A 70 -10.17 -6.64 -3.99
CA ASP A 70 -10.82 -7.89 -4.39
C ASP A 70 -9.79 -8.92 -4.88
N GLU A 71 -8.77 -8.47 -5.60
CA GLU A 71 -7.64 -9.29 -6.01
C GLU A 71 -6.82 -9.76 -4.80
N PHE A 72 -6.53 -8.86 -3.83
CA PHE A 72 -5.84 -9.27 -2.60
C PHE A 72 -6.61 -10.35 -1.83
N GLU A 73 -7.93 -10.21 -1.68
CA GLU A 73 -8.75 -11.22 -1.01
C GLU A 73 -8.83 -12.52 -1.84
N GLU A 74 -8.81 -12.45 -3.17
CA GLU A 74 -8.74 -13.64 -4.03
C GLU A 74 -7.41 -14.37 -3.91
N LEU A 75 -6.29 -13.65 -3.95
CA LEU A 75 -4.94 -14.20 -3.76
C LEU A 75 -4.84 -14.90 -2.41
N ARG A 76 -5.38 -14.30 -1.34
CA ARG A 76 -5.44 -14.94 -0.02
C ARG A 76 -6.25 -16.24 -0.01
N ARG A 77 -7.37 -16.29 -0.73
CA ARG A 77 -8.15 -17.55 -0.90
C ARG A 77 -7.36 -18.62 -1.65
N LYS A 78 -6.43 -18.24 -2.53
CA LYS A 78 -5.53 -19.13 -3.25
C LYS A 78 -4.25 -19.49 -2.47
N GLY A 79 -4.11 -19.05 -1.23
CA GLY A 79 -2.94 -19.32 -0.39
C GLY A 79 -1.75 -18.38 -0.62
N ILE A 80 -1.94 -17.28 -1.37
CA ILE A 80 -0.97 -16.20 -1.51
C ILE A 80 -1.26 -15.17 -0.41
N PHE A 81 -0.41 -15.15 0.61
CA PHE A 81 -0.66 -14.38 1.82
C PHE A 81 -0.25 -12.91 1.66
N ILE A 82 -1.12 -12.11 1.05
CA ILE A 82 -1.09 -10.67 1.22
C ILE A 82 -1.62 -10.32 2.62
N GLU A 83 -0.84 -9.55 3.36
CA GLU A 83 -1.17 -9.10 4.71
C GLU A 83 -1.19 -7.58 4.79
N ARG A 84 -2.04 -7.05 5.67
CA ARG A 84 -1.96 -5.64 6.06
C ARG A 84 -1.06 -5.55 7.30
N ASP A 85 -0.14 -4.61 7.29
CA ASP A 85 0.64 -4.27 8.47
C ASP A 85 -0.28 -3.69 9.57
N LEU A 86 -0.31 -4.36 10.71
CA LEU A 86 -1.15 -3.99 11.86
C LEU A 86 -0.54 -2.89 12.72
N TYR A 87 0.78 -2.70 12.62
CA TYR A 87 1.55 -1.78 13.44
C TYR A 87 2.02 -0.56 12.66
N PHE A 88 1.85 -0.58 11.33
CA PHE A 88 2.05 0.57 10.49
C PHE A 88 1.24 1.77 11.00
N GLN A 89 1.95 2.86 11.25
CA GLN A 89 1.39 4.17 11.53
C GLN A 89 1.46 5.00 10.25
N GLU A 90 0.47 5.87 10.06
CA GLU A 90 0.48 6.77 8.91
C GLU A 90 1.76 7.61 8.90
N ALA A 91 2.37 7.69 7.73
CA ALA A 91 3.59 8.42 7.48
C ALA A 91 3.54 8.98 6.05
N THR A 92 4.33 10.00 5.79
CA THR A 92 4.45 10.58 4.45
C THR A 92 5.36 9.72 3.57
N ILE A 93 5.30 9.91 2.25
CA ILE A 93 6.25 9.24 1.34
C ILE A 93 7.68 9.61 1.70
N GLU A 94 7.95 10.88 2.03
CA GLU A 94 9.26 11.34 2.50
C GLU A 94 9.77 10.55 3.70
N GLU A 95 8.94 10.39 4.74
CA GLU A 95 9.30 9.66 5.96
C GLU A 95 9.60 8.18 5.71
N LEU A 96 8.97 7.59 4.68
CA LEU A 96 9.12 6.19 4.32
C LEU A 96 10.22 5.93 3.27
N LYS A 97 10.90 6.96 2.75
CA LYS A 97 11.86 6.82 1.64
C LYS A 97 12.91 5.73 1.88
N THR A 98 13.49 5.67 3.08
CA THR A 98 14.51 4.66 3.41
C THR A 98 13.91 3.25 3.35
N GLU A 99 12.75 3.02 3.97
CA GLU A 99 12.06 1.72 3.97
C GLU A 99 11.63 1.29 2.57
N ILE A 100 11.10 2.23 1.78
CA ILE A 100 10.70 2.01 0.39
C ILE A 100 11.92 1.58 -0.44
N ASN A 101 13.04 2.30 -0.29
CA ASN A 101 14.28 2.00 -1.00
C ASN A 101 14.83 0.61 -0.64
N GLU A 102 14.77 0.21 0.64
CA GLU A 102 15.18 -1.13 1.06
C GLU A 102 14.28 -2.22 0.46
N SER A 103 12.96 -1.99 0.46
CA SER A 103 11.96 -2.91 -0.09
C SER A 103 12.19 -3.17 -1.59
N TYR A 104 12.45 -2.11 -2.36
CA TYR A 104 12.75 -2.20 -3.81
C TYR A 104 14.16 -2.72 -4.09
N SER A 105 15.16 -2.33 -3.29
CA SER A 105 16.56 -2.75 -3.52
C SER A 105 16.73 -4.27 -3.42
N PHE A 106 15.95 -4.93 -2.55
CA PHE A 106 15.96 -6.39 -2.41
C PHE A 106 15.52 -7.12 -3.70
N GLY A 107 14.64 -6.51 -4.51
CA GLY A 107 14.23 -7.03 -5.82
C GLY A 107 15.27 -6.84 -6.93
N THR A 108 16.19 -5.87 -6.76
CA THR A 108 17.19 -5.51 -7.77
C THR A 108 18.57 -6.16 -7.61
N LEU A 109 18.78 -6.96 -6.56
CA LEU A 109 19.97 -7.80 -6.41
C LEU A 109 19.91 -8.96 -7.41
N LYS A 110 20.30 -8.69 -8.67
CA LYS A 110 20.66 -9.70 -9.68
C LYS A 110 22.09 -9.44 -10.18
#